data_AF-A0AAD5S7S2-F1
#
_entry.id   AF-A0AAD5S7S2-F1
#
_cell.length_a   1.000
_cell.length_b   1.000
_cell.length_c   1.000
_cell.angle_alpha   90.00
_cell.angle_beta   90.00
_cell.angle_gamma   90.00
#
_symmetry.space_group_name_H-M   'P 1'
#
loop_
_entity.id
_entity.type
_entity.pdbx_description
1 polymer ?
#
loop_
_entity_poly.entity_id
_entity_poly.type
_entity_poly.pdbx_seq_one_letter_code
_entity_poly.pdbx_strand_id
1 'polypeptide(L)'
;RERLGREVKKLGRQKEGLTRGLASWREKAEGLRGEKEGLDVDVDRLRSSATALTSKNTELERERNAIASEFSAAKSQNADLTQTCDSLKQRAETAETHLSILQASQTSSETLTTQKLLDAEKLQKSLRSQVEALQLKCRDLRAKIVEQELQMDEMTSLGSRRGGEVLTEQVREGRKVIERLGRERAELQEKWEQSEEEVEALRNELEMVKQECETLRGEFGSMHSLRGRNGWQTVENSRENLLGSSEVLYGAEEVDALRREKDELVEKLARGEKHAENLGKLVNESRVECQGLRMQVAELQSALETKSTDAHHLSIDLTAARAEKEGLLGELNAVKRQLTDAKANRDQLQLECVELQREHSTLKLECESLKEAVDEGGDLEGLRVELRKARDAVKNLEAEKGALEAKLHTAGGVEEGLRRDVEDLKEQVEALSERRDSPQGKRNGKADRGWEAMFNQLGDKMWTEKLGSLSVHDQMREVARALEVRLTDDPTRGLDVTGLSEFGLKRRNVPGKLVIEEGSGVEEREDSESPTTAVAPIPGLVQMGLVEGNPRRLGRRFSETPVRVRWTDPDAVSLNKATYQHLRMSKVNLDIVLFFV
;
A
#
# COMPACT_ATOMS: atom_id res chain seq x y z
N ARG A 1 25.75 -7.37 147.29
CA ARG A 1 26.31 -6.48 146.24
C ARG A 1 26.96 -7.29 145.11
N GLU A 2 27.86 -8.24 145.40
CA GLU A 2 28.55 -9.03 144.35
C GLU A 2 27.65 -9.97 143.53
N ARG A 3 26.64 -10.62 144.15
CA ARG A 3 25.66 -11.46 143.45
C ARG A 3 24.87 -10.67 142.41
N LEU A 4 24.38 -9.49 142.79
CA LEU A 4 23.70 -8.55 141.89
C LEU A 4 24.64 -8.06 140.76
N GLY A 5 25.93 -7.82 141.05
CA GLY A 5 26.91 -7.46 140.03
C GLY A 5 27.16 -8.57 138.99
N ARG A 6 27.14 -9.84 139.40
CA ARG A 6 27.23 -10.99 138.47
C ARG A 6 25.97 -11.15 137.62
N GLU A 7 24.78 -10.98 138.22
CA GLU A 7 23.51 -11.01 137.50
C GLU A 7 23.41 -9.85 136.49
N VAL A 8 23.81 -8.63 136.85
CA VAL A 8 23.86 -7.49 135.93
C VAL A 8 24.83 -7.75 134.76
N LYS A 9 26.00 -8.35 135.01
CA LYS A 9 26.92 -8.75 133.92
C LYS A 9 26.34 -9.85 133.02
N LYS A 10 25.63 -10.83 133.60
CA LYS A 10 24.95 -11.90 132.85
C LYS A 10 23.84 -11.32 131.97
N LEU A 11 23.01 -10.45 132.53
CA LEU A 11 21.96 -9.72 131.83
C LEU A 11 22.55 -8.79 130.76
N GLY A 12 23.70 -8.15 131.01
CA GLY A 12 24.43 -7.34 130.03
C GLY A 12 24.89 -8.15 128.83
N ARG A 13 25.52 -9.32 129.05
CA ARG A 13 25.91 -10.24 127.97
C ARG A 13 24.70 -10.80 127.21
N GLN A 14 23.61 -11.11 127.92
CA GLN A 14 22.35 -11.54 127.30
C GLN A 14 21.76 -10.42 126.44
N LYS A 15 21.74 -9.18 126.94
CA LYS A 15 21.30 -8.00 126.20
C LYS A 15 22.15 -7.80 124.94
N GLU A 16 23.48 -7.82 125.05
CA GLU A 16 24.39 -7.71 123.90
C GLU A 16 24.21 -8.85 122.89
N GLY A 17 23.98 -10.08 123.36
CA GLY A 17 23.66 -11.23 122.51
C GLY A 17 22.34 -11.04 121.75
N LEU A 18 21.30 -10.56 122.44
CA LEU A 18 20.02 -10.22 121.83
C LEU A 18 20.15 -9.05 120.86
N THR A 19 20.95 -8.02 121.17
CA THR A 19 21.20 -6.89 120.27
C THR A 19 21.93 -7.33 119.01
N ARG A 20 22.95 -8.19 119.11
CA ARG A 20 23.64 -8.77 117.95
C ARG A 20 22.73 -9.68 117.14
N GLY A 21 21.91 -10.50 117.80
CA GLY A 21 20.90 -11.33 117.15
C GLY A 21 19.89 -10.47 116.37
N LEU A 22 19.34 -9.44 116.99
CA LEU A 22 18.42 -8.50 116.34
C LEU A 22 19.06 -7.76 115.16
N ALA A 23 20.34 -7.36 115.28
CA ALA A 23 21.07 -6.75 114.17
C ALA A 23 21.25 -7.73 112.99
N SER A 24 21.66 -8.96 113.27
CA SER A 24 21.77 -10.02 112.24
C SER A 24 20.43 -10.35 111.59
N TRP A 25 19.34 -10.41 112.36
CA TRP A 25 17.99 -10.59 111.81
C TRP A 25 17.52 -9.40 110.98
N ARG A 26 17.89 -8.17 111.37
CA ARG A 26 17.57 -6.96 110.59
C ARG A 26 18.33 -6.96 109.26
N GLU A 27 19.63 -7.23 109.28
CA GLU A 27 20.46 -7.35 108.09
C GLU A 27 19.92 -8.42 107.14
N LYS A 28 19.54 -9.59 107.67
CA LYS A 28 18.90 -10.64 106.88
C LYS A 28 17.55 -10.19 106.30
N ALA A 29 16.74 -9.46 107.06
CA ALA A 29 15.46 -8.94 106.60
C ALA A 29 15.62 -7.85 105.52
N GLU A 30 16.66 -7.02 105.62
CA GLU A 30 17.02 -6.02 104.61
C GLU A 30 17.55 -6.70 103.34
N GLY A 31 18.38 -7.74 103.45
CA GLY A 31 18.82 -8.55 102.32
C GLY A 31 17.66 -9.21 101.58
N LEU A 32 16.75 -9.87 102.30
CA LEU A 32 15.54 -10.47 101.70
C LEU A 32 14.61 -9.43 101.08
N ARG A 33 14.55 -8.21 101.62
CA ARG A 33 13.79 -7.11 101.02
C ARG A 33 14.44 -6.67 99.71
N GLY A 34 15.76 -6.52 99.67
CA GLY A 34 16.49 -6.19 98.44
C GLY A 34 16.35 -7.27 97.36
N GLU A 35 16.43 -8.55 97.75
CA GLU A 35 16.17 -9.68 96.84
C GLU A 35 14.74 -9.63 96.29
N LYS A 36 13.76 -9.38 97.14
CA LYS A 36 12.36 -9.23 96.70
C LYS A 36 12.20 -8.07 95.74
N GLU A 37 12.77 -6.90 96.04
CA GLU A 37 12.72 -5.72 95.16
C GLU A 37 13.39 -6.00 93.80
N GLY A 38 14.51 -6.75 93.79
CA GLY A 38 15.15 -7.22 92.56
C GLY A 38 14.24 -8.15 91.75
N LEU A 39 13.59 -9.11 92.41
CA LEU A 39 12.64 -10.03 91.77
C LEU A 39 11.40 -9.29 91.21
N ASP A 40 10.90 -8.28 91.92
CA ASP A 40 9.76 -7.47 91.44
C ASP A 40 10.14 -6.71 90.15
N VAL A 41 11.36 -6.16 90.06
CA VAL A 41 11.88 -5.53 88.83
C VAL A 41 12.01 -6.54 87.69
N ASP A 42 12.51 -7.74 87.96
CA ASP A 42 12.62 -8.80 86.95
C ASP A 42 11.24 -9.27 86.46
N VAL A 43 10.26 -9.39 87.36
CA VAL A 43 8.87 -9.71 87.01
C VAL A 43 8.28 -8.64 86.11
N ASP A 44 8.49 -7.36 86.40
CA ASP A 44 7.99 -6.27 85.56
C ASP A 44 8.68 -6.25 84.19
N ARG A 45 10.00 -6.52 84.12
CA ARG A 45 10.72 -6.65 82.85
C ARG A 45 10.20 -7.82 82.01
N LEU A 46 9.93 -8.96 82.63
CA LEU A 46 9.34 -10.12 81.96
C LEU A 46 7.92 -9.84 81.47
N ARG A 47 7.11 -9.12 82.25
CA ARG A 47 5.78 -8.67 81.82
C ARG A 47 5.85 -7.75 80.61
N SER A 48 6.73 -6.74 80.63
CA SER A 48 6.93 -5.85 79.48
C SER A 48 7.39 -6.63 78.24
N SER A 49 8.31 -7.58 78.41
CA SER A 49 8.75 -8.47 77.33
C SER A 49 7.59 -9.32 76.78
N ALA A 50 6.78 -9.92 77.65
CA ALA A 50 5.60 -10.69 77.24
C ALA A 50 4.58 -9.85 76.48
N THR A 51 4.34 -8.60 76.91
CA THR A 51 3.44 -7.68 76.18
C THR A 51 3.98 -7.31 74.81
N ALA A 52 5.29 -7.09 74.68
CA ALA A 52 5.93 -6.78 73.39
C ALA A 52 5.92 -7.99 72.43
N LEU A 53 6.13 -9.20 72.95
CA LEU A 53 5.99 -10.43 72.15
C LEU A 53 4.55 -10.65 71.70
N THR A 54 3.57 -10.35 72.56
CA THR A 54 2.15 -10.44 72.22
C THR A 54 1.79 -9.45 71.11
N SER A 55 2.23 -8.18 71.20
CA SER A 55 1.98 -7.21 70.14
C SER A 55 2.62 -7.63 68.81
N LYS A 56 3.88 -8.10 68.84
CA LYS A 56 4.58 -8.61 67.66
C LYS A 56 3.86 -9.82 67.04
N ASN A 57 3.32 -10.72 67.85
CA ASN A 57 2.56 -11.86 67.34
C ASN A 57 1.27 -11.41 66.63
N THR A 58 0.55 -10.42 67.18
CA THR A 58 -0.64 -9.87 66.49
C THR A 58 -0.30 -9.16 65.18
N GLU A 59 0.88 -8.54 65.09
CA GLU A 59 1.37 -7.91 63.85
C GLU A 59 1.67 -8.97 62.77
N LEU A 60 2.43 -10.01 63.13
CA LEU A 60 2.70 -11.13 62.24
C LEU A 60 1.41 -11.84 61.78
N GLU A 61 0.40 -11.95 62.64
CA GLU A 61 -0.91 -12.49 62.24
C GLU A 61 -1.62 -11.61 61.21
N ARG A 62 -1.53 -10.28 61.34
CA ARG A 62 -2.08 -9.34 60.36
C ARG A 62 -1.36 -9.46 59.02
N GLU A 63 -0.03 -9.48 59.03
CA GLU A 63 0.79 -9.67 57.83
C GLU A 63 0.47 -11.00 57.14
N ARG A 64 0.39 -12.11 57.91
CA ARG A 64 0.02 -13.42 57.38
C ARG A 64 -1.36 -13.38 56.70
N ASN A 65 -2.34 -12.72 57.31
CA ASN A 65 -3.68 -12.62 56.74
C ASN A 65 -3.73 -11.72 55.49
N ALA A 66 -2.92 -10.65 55.45
CA ALA A 66 -2.77 -9.82 54.26
C ALA A 66 -2.18 -10.63 53.10
N ILE A 67 -1.07 -11.35 53.33
CA ILE A 67 -0.45 -12.23 52.33
C ILE A 67 -1.42 -13.31 51.85
N ALA A 68 -2.21 -13.91 52.76
CA ALA A 68 -3.21 -14.90 52.39
C ALA A 68 -4.31 -14.32 51.48
N SER A 69 -4.71 -13.06 51.72
CA SER A 69 -5.68 -12.36 50.88
C SER A 69 -5.12 -12.04 49.49
N GLU A 70 -3.88 -11.56 49.41
CA GLU A 70 -3.17 -11.30 48.15
C GLU A 70 -2.99 -12.59 47.33
N PHE A 71 -2.60 -13.69 47.98
CA PHE A 71 -2.49 -15.00 47.33
C PHE A 71 -3.83 -15.47 46.75
N SER A 72 -4.93 -15.24 47.47
CA SER A 72 -6.27 -15.58 46.97
C SER A 72 -6.69 -14.74 45.75
N ALA A 73 -6.33 -13.44 45.74
CA ALA A 73 -6.57 -12.55 44.61
C ALA A 73 -5.75 -12.96 43.39
N ALA A 74 -4.45 -13.22 43.58
CA ALA A 74 -3.55 -13.70 42.52
C ALA A 74 -4.03 -15.04 41.95
N LYS A 75 -4.54 -15.95 42.80
CA LYS A 75 -5.12 -17.22 42.36
C LYS A 75 -6.37 -17.01 41.50
N SER A 76 -7.22 -16.05 41.85
CA SER A 76 -8.40 -15.69 41.03
C SER A 76 -7.97 -15.12 39.67
N GLN A 77 -7.02 -14.18 39.66
CA GLN A 77 -6.50 -13.60 38.41
C GLN A 77 -5.90 -14.66 37.49
N ASN A 78 -5.17 -15.63 38.03
CA ASN A 78 -4.62 -16.73 37.24
C ASN A 78 -5.71 -17.64 36.65
N ALA A 79 -6.81 -17.86 37.37
CA ALA A 79 -7.96 -18.59 36.83
C ALA A 79 -8.61 -17.84 35.66
N ASP A 80 -8.78 -16.52 35.78
CA ASP A 80 -9.32 -15.68 34.71
C ASP A 80 -8.40 -15.69 33.48
N LEU A 81 -7.09 -15.55 33.67
CA LEU A 81 -6.10 -15.64 32.59
C LEU A 81 -6.08 -17.02 31.91
N THR A 82 -6.28 -18.09 32.68
CA THR A 82 -6.40 -19.44 32.09
C THR A 82 -7.64 -19.52 31.20
N GLN A 83 -8.77 -18.98 31.64
CA GLN A 83 -10.02 -18.95 30.87
C GLN A 83 -9.90 -18.09 29.60
N THR A 84 -9.21 -16.95 29.66
CA THR A 84 -8.97 -16.12 28.46
C THR A 84 -8.06 -16.84 27.46
N CYS A 85 -7.00 -17.51 27.93
CA CYS A 85 -6.13 -18.33 27.09
C CYS A 85 -6.91 -19.44 26.36
N ASP A 86 -7.79 -20.16 27.05
CA ASP A 86 -8.60 -21.22 26.43
C ASP A 86 -9.59 -20.65 25.40
N SER A 87 -10.17 -19.48 25.68
CA SER A 87 -11.05 -18.78 24.73
C SER A 87 -10.29 -18.32 23.48
N LEU A 88 -9.04 -17.85 23.63
CA LEU A 88 -8.19 -17.46 22.51
C LEU A 88 -7.78 -18.66 21.67
N LYS A 89 -7.46 -19.80 22.28
CA LYS A 89 -7.19 -21.06 21.56
C LYS A 89 -8.38 -21.48 20.70
N GLN A 90 -9.59 -21.49 21.25
CA GLN A 90 -10.81 -21.82 20.49
C GLN A 90 -11.03 -20.87 19.30
N ARG A 91 -10.74 -19.57 19.48
CA ARG A 91 -10.83 -18.58 18.40
C ARG A 91 -9.76 -18.81 17.33
N ALA A 92 -8.54 -19.21 17.71
CA ALA A 92 -7.48 -19.56 16.77
C ALA A 92 -7.85 -20.79 15.93
N GLU A 93 -8.36 -21.85 16.56
CA GLU A 93 -8.86 -23.05 15.87
C GLU A 93 -10.00 -22.73 14.89
N THR A 94 -10.93 -21.86 15.31
CA THR A 94 -12.01 -21.39 14.43
C THR A 94 -11.45 -20.58 13.25
N ALA A 95 -10.45 -19.73 13.47
CA ALA A 95 -9.81 -18.98 12.39
C ALA A 95 -9.07 -19.90 11.39
N GLU A 96 -8.39 -20.94 11.88
CA GLU A 96 -7.72 -21.94 11.02
C GLU A 96 -8.71 -22.72 10.15
N THR A 97 -9.86 -23.10 10.72
CA THR A 97 -10.93 -23.76 9.93
C THR A 97 -11.49 -22.83 8.86
N HIS A 98 -11.69 -21.54 9.16
CA HIS A 98 -12.12 -20.54 8.18
C HIS A 98 -11.08 -20.32 7.07
N LEU A 99 -9.79 -20.28 7.40
CA LEU A 99 -8.71 -20.17 6.41
C LEU A 99 -8.69 -21.39 5.48
N SER A 100 -8.90 -22.59 6.02
CA SER A 100 -9.00 -23.83 5.24
C SER A 100 -10.17 -23.79 4.25
N ILE A 101 -11.34 -23.29 4.69
CA ILE A 101 -12.52 -23.10 3.82
C ILE A 101 -12.23 -22.07 2.73
N LEU A 102 -11.60 -20.94 3.06
CA LEU A 102 -11.25 -19.91 2.09
C LEU A 102 -10.27 -20.43 1.04
N GLN A 103 -9.23 -21.17 1.45
CA GLN A 103 -8.28 -21.80 0.53
C GLN A 103 -8.98 -22.81 -0.40
N ALA A 104 -9.91 -23.62 0.13
CA ALA A 104 -10.72 -24.53 -0.69
C ALA A 104 -11.62 -23.77 -1.68
N SER A 105 -12.19 -22.64 -1.28
CA SER A 105 -12.99 -21.79 -2.18
C SER A 105 -12.15 -21.11 -3.27
N GLN A 106 -10.92 -20.69 -2.93
CA GLN A 106 -10.00 -20.07 -3.87
C GLN A 106 -9.55 -21.08 -4.93
N THR A 107 -9.13 -22.27 -4.51
CA THR A 107 -8.75 -23.35 -5.43
C THR A 107 -9.92 -23.75 -6.32
N SER A 108 -11.14 -23.83 -5.78
CA SER A 108 -12.35 -24.05 -6.59
C SER A 108 -12.58 -22.93 -7.61
N SER A 109 -12.42 -21.66 -7.23
CA SER A 109 -12.55 -20.52 -8.15
C SER A 109 -11.49 -20.56 -9.26
N GLU A 110 -10.23 -20.87 -8.93
CA GLU A 110 -9.13 -21.02 -9.88
C GLU A 110 -9.38 -22.17 -10.87
N THR A 111 -9.91 -23.30 -10.41
CA THR A 111 -10.31 -24.39 -11.31
C THR A 111 -11.47 -23.99 -12.24
N LEU A 112 -12.42 -23.18 -11.76
CA LEU A 112 -13.51 -22.67 -12.58
C LEU A 112 -13.01 -21.68 -13.64
N THR A 113 -12.10 -20.77 -13.30
CA THR A 113 -11.57 -19.77 -14.23
C THR A 113 -10.70 -20.42 -15.31
N THR A 114 -9.85 -21.38 -14.93
CA THR A 114 -9.06 -22.18 -15.88
C THR A 114 -9.96 -22.97 -16.83
N GLN A 115 -11.04 -23.57 -16.33
CA GLN A 115 -12.02 -24.25 -17.17
C GLN A 115 -12.71 -23.30 -18.16
N LYS A 116 -13.16 -22.12 -17.70
CA LYS A 116 -13.78 -21.11 -18.57
C LYS A 116 -12.83 -20.59 -19.65
N LEU A 117 -11.55 -20.41 -19.33
CA LEU A 117 -10.53 -20.03 -20.31
C LEU A 117 -10.34 -21.12 -21.37
N LEU A 118 -10.30 -22.38 -20.96
CA LEU A 118 -10.15 -23.51 -21.87
C LEU A 118 -11.36 -23.66 -22.80
N ASP A 119 -12.57 -23.41 -22.31
CA ASP A 119 -13.78 -23.39 -23.13
C ASP A 119 -13.83 -22.18 -24.08
N ALA A 120 -13.36 -21.02 -23.64
CA ALA A 120 -13.20 -19.84 -24.51
C ALA A 120 -12.18 -20.08 -25.63
N GLU A 121 -11.05 -20.75 -25.35
CA GLU A 121 -10.08 -21.15 -26.37
C GLU A 121 -10.66 -22.13 -27.38
N LYS A 122 -11.46 -23.11 -26.95
CA LYS A 122 -12.17 -24.03 -27.86
C LYS A 122 -13.13 -23.28 -28.77
N LEU A 123 -13.92 -22.36 -28.22
CA LEU A 123 -14.82 -21.48 -28.98
C LEU A 123 -14.04 -20.62 -29.99
N GLN A 124 -12.92 -20.05 -29.57
CA GLN A 124 -12.07 -19.24 -30.44
C GLN A 124 -11.51 -20.08 -31.61
N LYS A 125 -11.03 -21.31 -31.36
CA LYS A 125 -10.56 -22.22 -32.41
C LYS A 125 -11.68 -22.59 -33.39
N SER A 126 -12.87 -22.89 -32.87
CA SER A 126 -14.07 -23.16 -33.70
C SER A 126 -14.41 -21.97 -34.60
N LEU A 127 -14.48 -20.76 -34.05
CA LEU A 127 -14.77 -19.55 -34.82
C LEU A 127 -13.71 -19.27 -35.90
N ARG A 128 -12.42 -19.44 -35.59
CA ARG A 128 -11.34 -19.31 -36.60
C ARG A 128 -11.55 -20.29 -37.76
N SER A 129 -11.85 -21.55 -37.48
CA SER A 129 -12.12 -22.55 -38.53
C SER A 129 -13.34 -22.21 -39.40
N GLN A 130 -14.39 -21.63 -38.81
CA GLN A 130 -15.57 -21.17 -39.56
C GLN A 130 -15.24 -19.96 -40.45
N VAL A 131 -14.45 -19.01 -39.95
CA VAL A 131 -14.00 -17.85 -40.72
C VAL A 131 -13.13 -18.30 -41.90
N GLU A 132 -12.20 -19.23 -41.70
CA GLU A 132 -11.37 -19.80 -42.78
C GLU A 132 -12.24 -20.49 -43.85
N ALA A 133 -13.23 -21.29 -43.43
CA ALA A 133 -14.17 -21.92 -44.36
C ALA A 133 -15.00 -20.91 -45.17
N LEU A 134 -15.45 -19.82 -44.54
CA LEU A 134 -16.15 -18.73 -45.23
C LEU A 134 -15.24 -17.98 -46.20
N GLN A 135 -13.98 -17.73 -45.83
CA GLN A 135 -12.99 -17.10 -46.70
C GLN A 135 -12.73 -17.95 -47.95
N LEU A 136 -12.62 -19.28 -47.80
CA LEU A 136 -12.52 -20.22 -48.93
C LEU A 136 -13.75 -20.14 -49.84
N LYS A 137 -14.97 -20.18 -49.30
CA LYS A 137 -16.20 -20.00 -50.08
C LYS A 137 -16.23 -18.67 -50.84
N CYS A 138 -15.81 -17.58 -50.20
CA CYS A 138 -15.72 -16.27 -50.84
C CYS A 138 -14.71 -16.25 -51.99
N ARG A 139 -13.56 -16.94 -51.86
CA ARG A 139 -12.58 -17.07 -52.95
C ARG A 139 -13.16 -17.85 -54.13
N ASP A 140 -13.84 -18.97 -53.87
CA ASP A 140 -14.49 -19.78 -54.91
C ASP A 140 -15.58 -18.98 -55.66
N LEU A 141 -16.40 -18.22 -54.93
CA LEU A 141 -17.42 -17.37 -55.55
C LEU A 141 -16.80 -16.26 -56.41
N ARG A 142 -15.70 -15.63 -55.95
CA ARG A 142 -14.97 -14.64 -56.75
C ARG A 142 -14.41 -15.27 -58.03
N ALA A 143 -13.84 -16.47 -57.95
CA ALA A 143 -13.33 -17.18 -59.12
C ALA A 143 -14.45 -17.44 -60.15
N LYS A 144 -15.64 -17.87 -59.68
CA LYS A 144 -16.81 -18.06 -60.54
C LYS A 144 -17.31 -16.77 -61.19
N ILE A 145 -17.28 -15.66 -60.46
CA ILE A 145 -17.66 -14.34 -61.02
C ILE A 145 -16.70 -13.96 -62.14
N VAL A 146 -15.39 -14.08 -61.92
CA VAL A 146 -14.39 -13.78 -62.95
C VAL A 146 -14.57 -14.66 -64.19
N GLU A 147 -14.89 -15.94 -63.99
CA GLU A 147 -15.17 -16.85 -65.11
C GLU A 147 -16.46 -16.48 -65.87
N GLN A 148 -17.51 -16.06 -65.17
CA GLN A 148 -18.73 -15.54 -65.79
C GLN A 148 -18.48 -14.22 -66.54
N GLU A 149 -17.67 -13.32 -65.99
CA GLU A 149 -17.25 -12.08 -66.67
C GLU A 149 -16.51 -12.40 -67.97
N LEU A 150 -15.57 -13.36 -67.93
CA LEU A 150 -14.86 -13.84 -69.11
C LEU A 150 -15.80 -14.44 -70.17
N GLN A 151 -16.77 -15.25 -69.76
CA GLN A 151 -17.79 -15.80 -70.66
C GLN A 151 -18.66 -14.70 -71.28
N MET A 152 -19.03 -13.68 -70.50
CA MET A 152 -19.78 -12.53 -71.02
C MET A 152 -18.94 -11.72 -72.01
N ASP A 153 -17.66 -11.47 -71.73
CA ASP A 153 -16.76 -10.77 -72.65
C ASP A 153 -16.59 -11.56 -73.97
N GLU A 154 -16.48 -12.88 -73.89
CA GLU A 154 -16.40 -13.77 -75.04
C GLU A 154 -17.69 -13.72 -75.88
N MET A 155 -18.86 -13.78 -75.23
CA MET A 155 -20.17 -13.61 -75.87
C MET A 155 -20.34 -12.22 -76.50
N THR A 156 -19.84 -11.17 -75.83
CA THR A 156 -19.87 -9.78 -76.33
C THR A 156 -18.94 -9.59 -77.52
N SER A 157 -17.79 -10.27 -77.54
CA SER A 157 -16.85 -10.28 -78.66
C SER A 157 -17.40 -11.03 -79.88
N LEU A 158 -18.13 -12.14 -79.66
CA LEU A 158 -18.83 -12.90 -80.71
C LEU A 158 -20.02 -12.11 -81.28
N GLY A 159 -20.77 -11.42 -80.42
CA GLY A 159 -21.82 -10.49 -80.83
C GLY A 159 -21.28 -9.31 -81.65
N SER A 160 -20.13 -8.75 -81.25
CA SER A 160 -19.49 -7.65 -81.97
C SER A 160 -18.92 -8.07 -83.34
N ARG A 161 -18.40 -9.30 -83.47
CA ARG A 161 -17.93 -9.83 -84.77
C ARG A 161 -19.08 -10.12 -85.74
N ARG A 162 -20.21 -10.68 -85.27
CA ARG A 162 -21.38 -10.95 -86.13
C ARG A 162 -22.20 -9.70 -86.47
N GLY A 163 -22.25 -8.70 -85.58
CA GLY A 163 -22.94 -7.42 -85.83
C GLY A 163 -22.12 -6.46 -86.71
N GLY A 164 -20.79 -6.44 -86.55
CA GLY A 164 -19.92 -5.53 -87.28
C GLY A 164 -19.85 -5.78 -88.78
N GLU A 165 -19.82 -7.05 -89.22
CA GLU A 165 -19.75 -7.40 -90.65
C GLU A 165 -21.08 -7.14 -91.38
N VAL A 166 -22.22 -7.36 -90.71
CA VAL A 166 -23.54 -7.13 -91.31
C VAL A 166 -23.87 -5.64 -91.41
N LEU A 167 -23.51 -4.86 -90.39
CA LEU A 167 -23.77 -3.41 -90.39
C LEU A 167 -22.82 -2.64 -91.32
N THR A 168 -21.56 -3.06 -91.46
CA THR A 168 -20.63 -2.42 -92.39
C THR A 168 -21.04 -2.64 -93.85
N GLU A 169 -21.57 -3.81 -94.19
CA GLU A 169 -22.09 -4.08 -95.54
C GLU A 169 -23.42 -3.36 -95.80
N GLN A 170 -24.35 -3.33 -94.83
CA GLN A 170 -25.60 -2.57 -94.97
C GLN A 170 -25.36 -1.05 -95.10
N VAL A 171 -24.37 -0.50 -94.39
CA VAL A 171 -24.00 0.93 -94.50
C VAL A 171 -23.32 1.23 -95.84
N ARG A 172 -22.56 0.28 -96.41
CA ARG A 172 -21.94 0.40 -97.73
C ARG A 172 -22.97 0.36 -98.86
N GLU A 173 -23.92 -0.57 -98.80
CA GLU A 173 -25.05 -0.63 -99.74
C GLU A 173 -25.96 0.60 -99.61
N GLY A 174 -26.25 1.04 -98.38
CA GLY A 174 -27.03 2.26 -98.12
C GLY A 174 -26.39 3.52 -98.74
N ARG A 175 -25.07 3.67 -98.65
CA ARG A 175 -24.36 4.79 -99.32
C ARG A 175 -24.51 4.78 -100.84
N LYS A 176 -24.39 3.62 -101.48
CA LYS A 176 -24.58 3.50 -102.94
C LYS A 176 -25.99 3.86 -103.38
N VAL A 177 -27.00 3.56 -102.55
CA VAL A 177 -28.40 3.94 -102.81
C VAL A 177 -28.58 5.45 -102.66
N ILE A 178 -28.01 6.06 -101.62
CA ILE A 178 -28.07 7.51 -101.42
C ILE A 178 -27.40 8.27 -102.57
N GLU A 179 -26.25 7.81 -103.06
CA GLU A 179 -25.57 8.42 -104.21
C GLU A 179 -26.34 8.26 -105.54
N ARG A 180 -27.13 7.20 -105.68
CA ARG A 180 -28.01 7.00 -106.84
C ARG A 180 -29.20 7.96 -106.79
N LEU A 181 -29.88 8.01 -105.65
CA LEU A 181 -31.01 8.90 -105.42
C LEU A 181 -30.59 10.39 -105.51
N GLY A 182 -29.37 10.72 -105.09
CA GLY A 182 -28.81 12.07 -105.25
C GLY A 182 -28.65 12.47 -106.72
N ARG A 183 -28.24 11.54 -107.59
CA ARG A 183 -28.14 11.77 -109.05
C ARG A 183 -29.52 11.88 -109.70
N GLU A 184 -30.42 10.97 -109.38
CA GLU A 184 -31.81 11.00 -109.89
C GLU A 184 -32.52 12.31 -109.48
N ARG A 185 -32.30 12.79 -108.26
CA ARG A 185 -32.82 14.09 -107.81
C ARG A 185 -32.24 15.25 -108.62
N ALA A 186 -30.94 15.26 -108.89
CA ALA A 186 -30.31 16.30 -109.69
C ALA A 186 -30.85 16.32 -111.13
N GLU A 187 -31.00 15.14 -111.75
CA GLU A 187 -31.60 15.01 -113.08
C GLU A 187 -33.07 15.46 -113.13
N LEU A 188 -33.85 15.14 -112.10
CA LEU A 188 -35.24 15.61 -112.00
C LEU A 188 -35.33 17.11 -111.78
N GLN A 189 -34.38 17.69 -111.04
CA GLN A 189 -34.32 19.12 -110.81
C GLN A 189 -33.93 19.88 -112.08
N GLU A 190 -32.96 19.36 -112.86
CA GLU A 190 -32.62 19.90 -114.18
C GLU A 190 -33.80 19.82 -115.16
N LYS A 191 -34.53 18.69 -115.18
CA LYS A 191 -35.76 18.54 -115.97
C LYS A 191 -36.87 19.48 -115.52
N TRP A 192 -36.98 19.72 -114.22
CA TRP A 192 -37.92 20.70 -113.69
C TRP A 192 -37.57 22.09 -114.16
N GLU A 193 -36.30 22.51 -114.02
CA GLU A 193 -35.81 23.82 -114.46
C GLU A 193 -36.03 24.01 -115.97
N GLN A 194 -35.75 22.99 -116.79
CA GLN A 194 -36.09 22.98 -118.22
C GLN A 194 -37.59 23.12 -118.48
N SER A 195 -38.44 22.41 -117.72
CA SER A 195 -39.89 22.52 -117.85
C SER A 195 -40.42 23.89 -117.37
N GLU A 196 -39.75 24.52 -116.42
CA GLU A 196 -40.09 25.84 -115.92
C GLU A 196 -39.71 26.90 -116.96
N GLU A 197 -38.56 26.77 -117.62
CA GLU A 197 -38.17 27.57 -118.78
C GLU A 197 -39.14 27.38 -119.97
N GLU A 198 -39.58 26.15 -120.25
CA GLU A 198 -40.61 25.87 -121.26
C GLU A 198 -41.96 26.48 -120.89
N VAL A 199 -42.37 26.42 -119.61
CA VAL A 199 -43.59 27.07 -119.11
C VAL A 199 -43.47 28.59 -119.16
N GLU A 200 -42.29 29.16 -118.91
CA GLU A 200 -42.03 30.60 -119.03
C GLU A 200 -42.10 31.03 -120.51
N ALA A 201 -41.55 30.24 -121.43
CA ALA A 201 -41.66 30.45 -122.87
C ALA A 201 -43.12 30.38 -123.34
N LEU A 202 -43.86 29.35 -122.90
CA LEU A 202 -45.29 29.20 -123.18
C LEU A 202 -46.13 30.30 -122.51
N ARG A 203 -45.72 30.84 -121.35
CA ARG A 203 -46.36 32.01 -120.73
C ARG A 203 -46.14 33.27 -121.55
N ASN A 204 -44.95 33.46 -122.12
CA ASN A 204 -44.67 34.59 -123.00
C ASN A 204 -45.46 34.48 -124.32
N GLU A 205 -45.59 33.26 -124.87
CA GLU A 205 -46.47 33.00 -126.02
C GLU A 205 -47.96 33.18 -125.65
N LEU A 206 -48.39 32.74 -124.48
CA LEU A 206 -49.75 32.94 -123.98
C LEU A 206 -50.05 34.42 -123.72
N GLU A 207 -49.06 35.21 -123.30
CA GLU A 207 -49.21 36.65 -123.08
C GLU A 207 -49.31 37.41 -124.40
N MET A 208 -48.54 36.99 -125.43
CA MET A 208 -48.73 37.44 -126.82
C MET A 208 -50.14 37.11 -127.33
N VAL A 209 -50.58 35.85 -127.14
CA VAL A 209 -51.93 35.40 -127.54
C VAL A 209 -53.02 36.09 -126.70
N LYS A 210 -52.77 36.45 -125.44
CA LYS A 210 -53.69 37.24 -124.62
C LYS A 210 -53.81 38.67 -125.11
N GLN A 211 -52.72 39.31 -125.53
CA GLN A 211 -52.78 40.64 -126.13
C GLN A 211 -53.56 40.63 -127.45
N GLU A 212 -53.41 39.57 -128.27
CA GLU A 212 -54.23 39.31 -129.46
C GLU A 212 -55.69 38.95 -129.12
N CYS A 213 -55.92 38.20 -128.05
CA CYS A 213 -57.26 37.85 -127.57
C CYS A 213 -57.97 39.01 -126.85
N GLU A 214 -57.25 39.99 -126.29
CA GLU A 214 -57.83 41.21 -125.70
C GLU A 214 -58.22 42.22 -126.78
N THR A 215 -57.52 42.23 -127.92
CA THR A 215 -57.98 42.93 -129.13
C THR A 215 -59.25 42.26 -129.70
N LEU A 216 -59.31 40.92 -129.73
CA LEU A 216 -60.50 40.17 -130.17
C LEU A 216 -61.65 40.13 -129.12
N ARG A 217 -61.36 40.31 -127.82
CA ARG A 217 -62.36 40.38 -126.72
C ARG A 217 -62.99 41.77 -126.61
N GLY A 218 -62.30 42.82 -127.06
CA GLY A 218 -62.93 44.11 -127.37
C GLY A 218 -64.01 44.00 -128.46
N GLU A 219 -63.86 43.04 -129.38
CA GLU A 219 -64.79 42.77 -130.47
C GLU A 219 -65.91 41.76 -130.09
N PHE A 220 -65.68 40.89 -129.09
CA PHE A 220 -66.67 39.93 -128.59
C PHE A 220 -67.45 40.39 -127.34
N GLY A 221 -67.04 41.47 -126.66
CA GLY A 221 -67.73 42.04 -125.49
C GLY A 221 -69.12 42.64 -125.77
N SER A 222 -69.55 42.70 -127.03
CA SER A 222 -70.90 43.08 -127.44
C SER A 222 -71.86 41.89 -127.63
N MET A 223 -71.41 40.64 -127.48
CA MET A 223 -72.25 39.45 -127.60
C MET A 223 -72.21 38.59 -126.33
N HIS A 224 -73.35 38.56 -125.63
CA HIS A 224 -73.72 37.59 -124.59
C HIS A 224 -73.00 37.72 -123.24
N SER A 225 -73.60 38.20 -122.15
CA SER A 225 -75.00 38.15 -121.69
C SER A 225 -75.64 36.74 -121.78
N LEU A 226 -75.86 36.15 -120.59
CA LEU A 226 -76.75 35.01 -120.26
C LEU A 226 -76.20 33.56 -120.34
N ARG A 227 -75.56 33.10 -119.25
CA ARG A 227 -75.73 31.79 -118.58
C ARG A 227 -74.87 31.79 -117.29
N GLY A 228 -75.37 31.84 -116.05
CA GLY A 228 -76.39 31.02 -115.42
C GLY A 228 -75.70 29.83 -114.69
N ARG A 229 -75.07 30.03 -113.52
CA ARG A 229 -75.55 29.92 -112.11
C ARG A 229 -75.52 28.49 -111.49
N ASN A 230 -74.86 28.44 -110.32
CA ASN A 230 -74.99 27.55 -109.13
C ASN A 230 -74.19 26.23 -109.12
N GLY A 231 -73.53 25.81 -108.03
CA GLY A 231 -73.37 26.39 -106.68
C GLY A 231 -72.59 25.49 -105.69
N TRP A 232 -72.39 26.02 -104.48
CA TRP A 232 -72.13 25.37 -103.15
C TRP A 232 -70.81 24.57 -102.96
N GLN A 233 -69.81 25.01 -102.18
CA GLN A 233 -69.73 25.26 -100.72
C GLN A 233 -69.55 23.98 -99.88
N THR A 234 -68.30 23.63 -99.52
CA THR A 234 -67.90 22.98 -98.24
C THR A 234 -66.39 22.69 -98.20
N VAL A 235 -65.62 23.39 -97.36
CA VAL A 235 -64.39 22.87 -96.71
C VAL A 235 -64.28 23.51 -95.32
N GLU A 236 -65.19 23.09 -94.46
CA GLU A 236 -65.12 23.23 -93.00
C GLU A 236 -64.89 21.82 -92.46
N ASN A 237 -63.72 21.22 -92.72
CA ASN A 237 -63.40 19.84 -92.33
C ASN A 237 -61.88 19.57 -92.27
N SER A 238 -61.14 20.38 -91.52
CA SER A 238 -59.72 20.10 -91.22
C SER A 238 -59.34 20.40 -89.76
N ARG A 239 -60.30 20.35 -88.84
CA ARG A 239 -60.07 20.61 -87.40
C ARG A 239 -60.25 19.38 -86.49
N GLU A 240 -60.60 18.21 -87.04
CA GLU A 240 -60.76 16.97 -86.25
C GLU A 240 -59.54 16.03 -86.25
N ASN A 241 -58.49 16.29 -87.05
CA ASN A 241 -57.30 15.42 -87.09
C ASN A 241 -56.16 15.76 -86.10
N LEU A 242 -56.41 16.61 -85.10
CA LEU A 242 -55.42 16.95 -84.06
C LEU A 242 -55.86 16.63 -82.62
N LEU A 243 -57.03 16.03 -82.42
CA LEU A 243 -57.51 15.55 -81.11
C LEU A 243 -57.52 14.02 -80.98
N GLY A 244 -57.26 13.27 -82.06
CA GLY A 244 -57.18 11.79 -82.06
C GLY A 244 -55.80 11.21 -81.73
N SER A 245 -54.75 12.02 -81.61
CA SER A 245 -53.38 11.54 -81.37
C SER A 245 -52.84 11.85 -79.96
N SER A 246 -53.68 12.38 -79.06
CA SER A 246 -53.32 12.62 -77.65
C SER A 246 -53.64 11.43 -76.73
N GLU A 247 -54.40 10.44 -77.22
CA GLU A 247 -54.86 9.29 -76.43
C GLU A 247 -54.05 8.00 -76.67
N VAL A 248 -53.06 8.04 -77.57
CA VAL A 248 -52.29 6.84 -77.99
C VAL A 248 -50.79 6.94 -77.66
N LEU A 249 -50.33 8.00 -77.00
CA LEU A 249 -48.90 8.18 -76.66
C LEU A 249 -48.55 8.08 -75.17
N TYR A 250 -49.47 7.62 -74.32
CA TYR A 250 -49.12 7.10 -72.99
C TYR A 250 -50.02 5.91 -72.68
N GLY A 251 -49.48 4.69 -72.74
CA GLY A 251 -50.20 3.49 -72.32
C GLY A 251 -50.64 3.66 -70.87
N ALA A 252 -51.95 3.75 -70.63
CA ALA A 252 -52.52 3.87 -69.28
C ALA A 252 -52.03 2.73 -68.36
N GLU A 253 -51.77 1.55 -68.93
CA GLU A 253 -51.22 0.40 -68.22
C GLU A 253 -49.78 0.62 -67.74
N GLU A 254 -48.94 1.35 -68.51
CA GLU A 254 -47.56 1.65 -68.14
C GLU A 254 -47.51 2.72 -67.04
N VAL A 255 -48.40 3.72 -67.11
CA VAL A 255 -48.55 4.72 -66.04
C VAL A 255 -49.05 4.08 -64.75
N ASP A 256 -49.99 3.14 -64.82
CA ASP A 256 -50.47 2.42 -63.64
C ASP A 256 -49.43 1.43 -63.08
N ALA A 257 -48.60 0.81 -63.93
CA ALA A 257 -47.47 -0.01 -63.49
C ALA A 257 -46.43 0.84 -62.74
N LEU A 258 -46.05 2.00 -63.30
CA LEU A 258 -45.14 2.94 -62.66
C LEU A 258 -45.69 3.52 -61.35
N ARG A 259 -47.01 3.72 -61.25
CA ARG A 259 -47.66 4.13 -59.99
C ARG A 259 -47.57 3.05 -58.91
N ARG A 260 -47.80 1.78 -59.25
CA ARG A 260 -47.65 0.66 -58.30
C ARG A 260 -46.20 0.51 -57.84
N GLU A 261 -45.25 0.60 -58.78
CA GLU A 261 -43.82 0.55 -58.45
C GLU A 261 -43.41 1.71 -57.53
N LYS A 262 -43.87 2.93 -57.83
CA LYS A 262 -43.67 4.09 -56.96
C LYS A 262 -44.22 3.83 -55.55
N ASP A 263 -45.45 3.31 -55.43
CA ASP A 263 -46.07 3.07 -54.13
C ASP A 263 -45.33 1.97 -53.35
N GLU A 264 -44.86 0.90 -54.01
CA GLU A 264 -43.98 -0.10 -53.38
C GLU A 264 -42.65 0.48 -52.91
N LEU A 265 -42.03 1.36 -53.71
CA LEU A 265 -40.79 2.04 -53.33
C LEU A 265 -41.02 2.96 -52.14
N VAL A 266 -42.14 3.69 -52.08
CA VAL A 266 -42.52 4.52 -50.93
C VAL A 266 -42.70 3.66 -49.68
N GLU A 267 -43.33 2.50 -49.77
CA GLU A 267 -43.52 1.60 -48.63
C GLU A 267 -42.19 0.96 -48.17
N LYS A 268 -41.30 0.60 -49.11
CA LYS A 268 -39.93 0.16 -48.80
C LYS A 268 -39.13 1.28 -48.12
N LEU A 269 -39.28 2.52 -48.57
CA LEU A 269 -38.64 3.69 -47.96
C LEU A 269 -39.13 3.91 -46.53
N ALA A 270 -40.44 3.88 -46.30
CA ALA A 270 -41.04 4.02 -44.97
C ALA A 270 -40.59 2.90 -44.00
N ARG A 271 -40.47 1.66 -44.50
CA ARG A 271 -39.89 0.55 -43.71
C ARG A 271 -38.40 0.78 -43.40
N GLY A 272 -37.64 1.30 -44.36
CA GLY A 272 -36.24 1.68 -44.19
C GLY A 272 -36.05 2.77 -43.14
N GLU A 273 -36.86 3.83 -43.18
CA GLU A 273 -36.85 4.93 -42.21
C GLU A 273 -37.17 4.42 -40.79
N LYS A 274 -38.19 3.58 -40.64
CA LYS A 274 -38.54 2.97 -39.35
C LYS A 274 -37.41 2.07 -38.81
N HIS A 275 -36.75 1.32 -39.69
CA HIS A 275 -35.60 0.51 -39.30
C HIS A 275 -34.42 1.39 -38.86
N ALA A 276 -34.13 2.47 -39.58
CA ALA A 276 -33.11 3.44 -39.21
C ALA A 276 -33.39 4.13 -37.87
N GLU A 277 -34.65 4.47 -37.59
CA GLU A 277 -35.07 5.03 -36.29
C GLU A 277 -34.82 4.04 -35.14
N ASN A 278 -35.18 2.76 -35.34
CA ASN A 278 -34.95 1.71 -34.35
C ASN A 278 -33.45 1.47 -34.09
N LEU A 279 -32.63 1.46 -35.15
CA LEU A 279 -31.17 1.39 -35.00
C LEU A 279 -30.62 2.62 -34.26
N GLY A 280 -31.15 3.81 -34.53
CA GLY A 280 -30.80 5.03 -33.79
C GLY A 280 -31.10 4.93 -32.29
N LYS A 281 -32.25 4.35 -31.91
CA LYS A 281 -32.60 4.07 -30.50
C LYS A 281 -31.62 3.10 -29.85
N LEU A 282 -31.34 1.97 -30.51
CA LEU A 282 -30.41 0.96 -29.99
C LEU A 282 -28.98 1.49 -29.81
N VAL A 283 -28.51 2.32 -30.75
CA VAL A 283 -27.20 2.98 -30.65
C VAL A 283 -27.16 3.96 -29.48
N ASN A 284 -28.24 4.72 -29.24
CA ASN A 284 -28.32 5.64 -28.10
C ASN A 284 -28.36 4.89 -26.77
N GLU A 285 -29.12 3.80 -26.67
CA GLU A 285 -29.15 2.93 -25.48
C GLU A 285 -27.76 2.35 -25.19
N SER A 286 -27.11 1.78 -26.21
CA SER A 286 -25.74 1.25 -26.09
C SER A 286 -24.73 2.33 -25.67
N ARG A 287 -24.90 3.56 -26.17
CA ARG A 287 -24.04 4.70 -25.80
C ARG A 287 -24.21 5.10 -24.33
N VAL A 288 -25.44 5.13 -23.83
CA VAL A 288 -25.74 5.41 -22.41
C VAL A 288 -25.16 4.31 -21.52
N GLU A 289 -25.32 3.04 -21.91
CA GLU A 289 -24.73 1.91 -21.18
C GLU A 289 -23.19 2.00 -21.14
N CYS A 290 -22.55 2.30 -22.26
CA CYS A 290 -21.10 2.51 -22.33
C CYS A 290 -20.64 3.68 -21.44
N GLN A 291 -21.42 4.76 -21.35
CA GLN A 291 -21.14 5.87 -20.44
C GLN A 291 -21.27 5.44 -18.97
N GLY A 292 -22.31 4.66 -18.62
CA GLY A 292 -22.48 4.09 -17.29
C GLY A 292 -21.30 3.20 -16.88
N LEU A 293 -20.88 2.28 -17.75
CA LEU A 293 -19.72 1.42 -17.51
C LEU A 293 -18.42 2.22 -17.36
N ARG A 294 -18.22 3.28 -18.16
CA ARG A 294 -17.04 4.16 -18.01
C ARG A 294 -17.01 4.86 -16.66
N MET A 295 -18.15 5.31 -16.14
CA MET A 295 -18.22 5.91 -14.81
C MET A 295 -17.90 4.89 -13.71
N GLN A 296 -18.43 3.67 -13.81
CA GLN A 296 -18.12 2.60 -12.86
C GLN A 296 -16.62 2.23 -12.88
N VAL A 297 -16.01 2.18 -14.06
CA VAL A 297 -14.56 1.93 -14.17
C VAL A 297 -13.75 3.06 -13.51
N ALA A 298 -14.14 4.32 -13.73
CA ALA A 298 -13.47 5.46 -13.09
C ALA A 298 -13.62 5.44 -11.56
N GLU A 299 -14.80 5.07 -11.04
CA GLU A 299 -15.05 4.93 -9.61
C GLU A 299 -14.22 3.80 -8.99
N LEU A 300 -14.16 2.64 -9.66
CA LEU A 300 -13.31 1.51 -9.24
C LEU A 300 -11.82 1.85 -9.29
N GLN A 301 -11.37 2.64 -10.27
CA GLN A 301 -9.99 3.10 -10.34
C GLN A 301 -9.65 4.03 -9.16
N SER A 302 -10.52 4.98 -8.84
CA SER A 302 -10.35 5.84 -7.67
C SER A 302 -10.37 5.06 -6.34
N ALA A 303 -11.28 4.08 -6.21
CA ALA A 303 -11.32 3.18 -5.06
C ALA A 303 -10.05 2.32 -4.93
N LEU A 304 -9.48 1.88 -6.06
CA LEU A 304 -8.23 1.13 -6.07
C LEU A 304 -7.04 2.00 -5.67
N GLU A 305 -6.95 3.23 -6.17
CA GLU A 305 -5.90 4.18 -5.81
C GLU A 305 -5.92 4.50 -4.31
N THR A 306 -7.10 4.79 -3.76
CA THR A 306 -7.27 5.02 -2.31
C THR A 306 -6.90 3.79 -1.48
N LYS A 307 -7.27 2.58 -1.91
CA LYS A 307 -6.83 1.34 -1.23
C LYS A 307 -5.34 1.10 -1.35
N SER A 308 -4.72 1.48 -2.47
CA SER A 308 -3.28 1.41 -2.66
C SER A 308 -2.54 2.38 -1.73
N THR A 309 -3.04 3.61 -1.55
CA THR A 309 -2.46 4.56 -0.59
C THR A 309 -2.63 4.09 0.84
N ASP A 310 -3.80 3.57 1.22
CA ASP A 310 -4.05 2.98 2.55
C ASP A 310 -3.05 1.84 2.85
N ALA A 311 -2.81 0.96 1.88
CA ALA A 311 -1.86 -0.14 2.01
C ALA A 311 -0.42 0.37 2.17
N HIS A 312 -0.05 1.45 1.49
CA HIS A 312 1.26 2.06 1.63
C HIS A 312 1.46 2.69 3.03
N HIS A 313 0.46 3.41 3.54
CA HIS A 313 0.48 3.95 4.90
C HIS A 313 0.58 2.84 5.96
N LEU A 314 -0.22 1.77 5.85
CA LEU A 314 -0.13 0.62 6.74
C LEU A 314 1.25 -0.06 6.68
N SER A 315 1.90 -0.10 5.52
CA SER A 315 3.27 -0.61 5.40
C SER A 315 4.27 0.27 6.14
N ILE A 316 4.13 1.60 6.07
CA ILE A 316 4.98 2.54 6.80
C ILE A 316 4.80 2.36 8.31
N ASP A 317 3.55 2.31 8.78
CA ASP A 317 3.25 2.12 10.21
C ASP A 317 3.80 0.79 10.74
N LEU A 318 3.68 -0.29 9.97
CA LEU A 318 4.28 -1.59 10.31
C LEU A 318 5.80 -1.53 10.40
N THR A 319 6.47 -0.76 9.54
CA THR A 319 7.92 -0.57 9.64
C THR A 319 8.33 0.25 10.86
N ALA A 320 7.56 1.29 11.21
CA ALA A 320 7.81 2.09 12.39
C ALA A 320 7.62 1.28 13.69
N ALA A 321 6.54 0.51 13.80
CA ALA A 321 6.28 -0.33 14.96
C ALA A 321 7.34 -1.44 15.14
N ARG A 322 7.93 -1.95 14.05
CA ARG A 322 9.05 -2.89 14.12
C ARG A 322 10.31 -2.24 14.69
N ALA A 323 10.63 -1.02 14.24
CA ALA A 323 11.77 -0.27 14.75
C ALA A 323 11.62 0.04 16.25
N GLU A 324 10.42 0.43 16.69
CA GLU A 324 10.12 0.67 18.11
C GLU A 324 10.30 -0.61 18.96
N LYS A 325 9.79 -1.75 18.48
CA LYS A 325 9.99 -3.05 19.14
C LYS A 325 11.46 -3.42 19.26
N GLU A 326 12.25 -3.20 18.21
CA GLU A 326 13.70 -3.46 18.24
C GLU A 326 14.41 -2.54 19.23
N GLY A 327 14.01 -1.26 19.31
CA GLY A 327 14.50 -0.30 20.30
C GLY A 327 14.25 -0.77 21.74
N LEU A 328 13.00 -1.12 22.07
CA LEU A 328 12.63 -1.61 23.39
C LEU A 328 13.31 -2.93 23.76
N LEU A 329 13.52 -3.84 22.81
CA LEU A 329 14.32 -5.05 23.04
C LEU A 329 15.79 -4.71 23.35
N GLY A 330 16.34 -3.67 22.71
CA GLY A 330 17.65 -3.13 23.03
C GLY A 330 17.75 -2.62 24.46
N GLU A 331 16.78 -1.79 24.88
CA GLU A 331 16.68 -1.25 26.24
C GLU A 331 16.52 -2.36 27.28
N LEU A 332 15.62 -3.32 27.05
CA LEU A 332 15.42 -4.48 27.93
C LEU A 332 16.71 -5.28 28.14
N ASN A 333 17.50 -5.48 27.07
CA ASN A 333 18.78 -6.17 27.18
C ASN A 333 19.82 -5.36 27.94
N ALA A 334 19.81 -4.03 27.83
CA ALA A 334 20.69 -3.15 28.60
C ALA A 334 20.35 -3.22 30.10
N VAL A 335 19.06 -3.11 30.47
CA VAL A 335 18.62 -3.19 31.87
C VAL A 335 18.93 -4.57 32.47
N LYS A 336 18.74 -5.66 31.71
CA LYS A 336 19.13 -7.01 32.16
C LYS A 336 20.62 -7.11 32.50
N ARG A 337 21.50 -6.48 31.71
CA ARG A 337 22.94 -6.44 32.00
C ARG A 337 23.23 -5.63 33.28
N GLN A 338 22.60 -4.47 33.42
CA GLN A 338 22.72 -3.68 34.66
C GLN A 338 22.26 -4.47 35.89
N LEU A 339 21.18 -5.26 35.77
CA LEU A 339 20.70 -6.12 36.84
C LEU A 339 21.69 -7.24 37.17
N THR A 340 22.34 -7.85 36.18
CA THR A 340 23.39 -8.86 36.44
C THR A 340 24.61 -8.25 37.13
N ASP A 341 25.01 -7.04 36.73
CA ASP A 341 26.14 -6.34 37.33
C ASP A 341 25.81 -5.92 38.78
N ALA A 342 24.60 -5.43 39.02
CA ALA A 342 24.12 -5.08 40.37
C ALA A 342 24.10 -6.30 41.31
N LYS A 343 23.67 -7.47 40.81
CA LYS A 343 23.72 -8.73 41.57
C LYS A 343 25.14 -9.14 41.92
N ALA A 344 26.06 -9.07 40.94
CA ALA A 344 27.47 -9.37 41.18
C ALA A 344 28.07 -8.44 42.26
N ASN A 345 27.77 -7.13 42.20
CA ASN A 345 28.21 -6.16 43.21
C ASN A 345 27.65 -6.46 44.60
N ARG A 346 26.36 -6.83 44.68
CA ARG A 346 25.72 -7.22 45.95
C ARG A 346 26.38 -8.46 46.54
N ASP A 347 26.62 -9.48 45.72
CA ASP A 347 27.23 -10.74 46.16
C ASP A 347 28.68 -10.50 46.64
N GLN A 348 29.42 -9.60 45.98
CA GLN A 348 30.75 -9.16 46.44
C GLN A 348 30.68 -8.44 47.80
N LEU A 349 29.77 -7.47 47.97
CA LEU A 349 29.60 -6.77 49.25
C LEU A 349 29.19 -7.72 50.39
N GLN A 350 28.39 -8.76 50.09
CA GLN A 350 28.07 -9.80 51.07
C GLN A 350 29.31 -10.59 51.51
N LEU A 351 30.20 -10.92 50.57
CA LEU A 351 31.46 -11.59 50.88
C LEU A 351 32.33 -10.73 51.80
N GLU A 352 32.52 -9.45 51.46
CA GLU A 352 33.28 -8.48 52.25
C GLU A 352 32.70 -8.32 53.67
N CYS A 353 31.37 -8.26 53.82
CA CYS A 353 30.72 -8.24 55.13
C CYS A 353 31.01 -9.49 55.97
N VAL A 354 31.02 -10.67 55.35
CA VAL A 354 31.32 -11.94 56.05
C VAL A 354 32.79 -12.00 56.46
N GLU A 355 33.71 -11.49 55.64
CA GLU A 355 35.14 -11.40 55.97
C GLU A 355 35.39 -10.46 57.16
N LEU A 356 34.84 -9.24 57.14
CA LEU A 356 34.94 -8.31 58.27
C LEU A 356 34.33 -8.88 59.56
N GLN A 357 33.24 -9.65 59.45
CA GLN A 357 32.65 -10.32 60.61
C GLN A 357 33.60 -11.38 61.21
N ARG A 358 34.37 -12.08 60.37
CA ARG A 358 35.41 -13.01 60.85
C ARG A 358 36.55 -12.25 61.52
N GLU A 359 37.06 -11.19 60.91
CA GLU A 359 38.11 -10.35 61.48
C GLU A 359 37.71 -9.76 62.84
N HIS A 360 36.49 -9.24 62.95
CA HIS A 360 35.92 -8.76 64.22
C HIS A 360 35.90 -9.86 65.28
N SER A 361 35.48 -11.07 64.92
CA SER A 361 35.44 -12.21 65.84
C SER A 361 36.84 -12.60 66.33
N THR A 362 37.84 -12.61 65.44
CA THR A 362 39.24 -12.89 65.77
C THR A 362 39.81 -11.84 66.70
N LEU A 363 39.66 -10.55 66.37
CA LEU A 363 40.15 -9.44 67.20
C LEU A 363 39.46 -9.38 68.56
N LYS A 364 38.18 -9.77 68.63
CA LYS A 364 37.47 -9.88 69.90
C LYS A 364 38.09 -10.96 70.80
N LEU A 365 38.43 -12.12 70.25
CA LEU A 365 39.13 -13.18 70.98
C LEU A 365 40.54 -12.74 71.42
N GLU A 366 41.28 -12.02 70.57
CA GLU A 366 42.58 -11.43 70.93
C GLU A 366 42.44 -10.40 72.08
N CYS A 367 41.40 -9.55 72.05
CA CYS A 367 41.10 -8.64 73.15
C CYS A 367 40.79 -9.37 74.46
N GLU A 368 40.03 -10.47 74.40
CA GLU A 368 39.69 -11.29 75.57
C GLU A 368 40.97 -11.95 76.14
N SER A 369 41.82 -12.52 75.30
CA SER A 369 43.12 -13.09 75.68
C SER A 369 44.09 -12.06 76.29
N LEU A 370 44.23 -10.88 75.67
CA LEU A 370 45.04 -9.79 76.22
C LEU A 370 44.53 -9.31 77.57
N LYS A 371 43.20 -9.28 77.76
CA LYS A 371 42.59 -8.91 79.03
C LYS A 371 42.92 -9.94 80.11
N GLU A 372 42.82 -11.24 79.81
CA GLU A 372 43.23 -12.31 80.72
C GLU A 372 44.72 -12.19 81.09
N ALA A 373 45.61 -11.95 80.12
CA ALA A 373 47.05 -11.75 80.36
C ALA A 373 47.36 -10.51 81.24
N VAL A 374 46.58 -9.43 81.10
CA VAL A 374 46.66 -8.25 81.99
C VAL A 374 46.22 -8.61 83.41
N ASP A 375 45.14 -9.37 83.56
CA ASP A 375 44.62 -9.79 84.86
C ASP A 375 45.58 -10.75 85.59
N GLU A 376 46.41 -11.50 84.85
CA GLU A 376 47.46 -12.40 85.38
C GLU A 376 48.78 -11.70 85.79
N GLY A 377 48.90 -10.38 85.61
CA GLY A 377 50.01 -9.59 86.17
C GLY A 377 51.31 -9.54 85.33
N GLY A 378 51.21 -9.75 84.01
CA GLY A 378 52.30 -9.47 83.05
C GLY A 378 52.65 -7.97 82.95
N ASP A 379 53.56 -7.58 82.03
CA ASP A 379 54.01 -6.19 81.84
C ASP A 379 52.85 -5.25 81.49
N LEU A 380 52.25 -4.67 82.54
CA LEU A 380 50.89 -4.12 82.53
C LEU A 380 50.71 -2.96 81.56
N GLU A 381 51.75 -2.16 81.35
CA GLU A 381 51.64 -0.95 80.54
C GLU A 381 51.70 -1.28 79.04
N GLY A 382 52.52 -2.26 78.64
CA GLY A 382 52.57 -2.74 77.25
C GLY A 382 51.27 -3.40 76.83
N LEU A 383 50.76 -4.33 77.65
CA LEU A 383 49.51 -5.04 77.38
C LEU A 383 48.28 -4.11 77.38
N ARG A 384 48.26 -3.07 78.22
CA ARG A 384 47.19 -2.05 78.20
C ARG A 384 47.19 -1.21 76.91
N VAL A 385 48.37 -0.91 76.36
CA VAL A 385 48.48 -0.19 75.09
C VAL A 385 48.00 -1.07 73.93
N GLU A 386 48.37 -2.35 73.91
CA GLU A 386 47.89 -3.29 72.90
C GLU A 386 46.37 -3.53 73.01
N LEU A 387 45.83 -3.67 74.22
CA LEU A 387 44.39 -3.79 74.44
C LEU A 387 43.60 -2.55 73.95
N ARG A 388 44.15 -1.34 74.15
CA ARG A 388 43.53 -0.11 73.61
C ARG A 388 43.55 -0.11 72.09
N LYS A 389 44.69 -0.44 71.47
CA LYS A 389 44.81 -0.53 70.01
C LYS A 389 43.83 -1.55 69.43
N ALA A 390 43.71 -2.73 70.04
CA ALA A 390 42.79 -3.77 69.59
C ALA A 390 41.32 -3.34 69.75
N ARG A 391 40.95 -2.68 70.86
CA ARG A 391 39.61 -2.13 71.06
C ARG A 391 39.27 -1.04 70.05
N ASP A 392 40.21 -0.17 69.71
CA ASP A 392 40.00 0.88 68.72
C ASP A 392 39.88 0.28 67.31
N ALA A 393 40.65 -0.78 66.99
CA ALA A 393 40.50 -1.54 65.75
C ALA A 393 39.10 -2.19 65.65
N VAL A 394 38.60 -2.80 66.73
CA VAL A 394 37.25 -3.38 66.78
C VAL A 394 36.18 -2.32 66.50
N LYS A 395 36.29 -1.11 67.08
CA LYS A 395 35.34 -0.02 66.82
C LYS A 395 35.38 0.46 65.36
N ASN A 396 36.58 0.53 64.77
CA ASN A 396 36.71 0.91 63.37
C ASN A 396 36.07 -0.13 62.45
N LEU A 397 36.28 -1.43 62.71
CA LEU A 397 35.65 -2.51 61.95
C LEU A 397 34.13 -2.54 62.12
N GLU A 398 33.60 -2.22 63.30
CA GLU A 398 32.15 -2.07 63.51
C GLU A 398 31.58 -0.92 62.67
N ALA A 399 32.30 0.19 62.56
CA ALA A 399 31.90 1.31 61.71
C ALA A 399 31.97 0.96 60.22
N GLU A 400 33.02 0.27 59.76
CA GLU A 400 33.15 -0.21 58.38
C GLU A 400 32.07 -1.22 58.01
N LYS A 401 31.78 -2.17 58.91
CA LYS A 401 30.67 -3.12 58.76
C LYS A 401 29.34 -2.39 58.60
N GLY A 402 29.04 -1.41 59.47
CA GLY A 402 27.82 -0.61 59.35
C GLY A 402 27.73 0.16 58.04
N ALA A 403 28.86 0.68 57.53
CA ALA A 403 28.91 1.36 56.24
C ALA A 403 28.67 0.40 55.06
N LEU A 404 29.19 -0.82 55.11
CA LEU A 404 28.94 -1.84 54.08
C LEU A 404 27.51 -2.38 54.13
N GLU A 405 26.94 -2.59 55.31
CA GLU A 405 25.52 -2.96 55.46
C GLU A 405 24.59 -1.89 54.85
N ALA A 406 24.92 -0.60 55.04
CA ALA A 406 24.21 0.49 54.39
C ALA A 406 24.35 0.45 52.85
N LYS A 407 25.57 0.21 52.33
CA LYS A 407 25.80 0.04 50.89
C LYS A 407 25.03 -1.17 50.33
N LEU A 408 25.02 -2.30 51.04
CA LEU A 408 24.27 -3.50 50.67
C LEU A 408 22.77 -3.21 50.57
N HIS A 409 22.22 -2.45 51.53
CA HIS A 409 20.82 -2.05 51.50
C HIS A 409 20.52 -1.16 50.28
N THR A 410 21.38 -0.19 49.97
CA THR A 410 21.21 0.64 48.77
C THR A 410 21.33 -0.17 47.48
N ALA A 411 22.26 -1.12 47.40
CA ALA A 411 22.42 -2.00 46.25
C ALA A 411 21.19 -2.90 46.05
N GLY A 412 20.62 -3.42 47.14
CA GLY A 412 19.35 -4.17 47.09
C GLY A 412 18.18 -3.32 46.59
N GLY A 413 18.10 -2.05 46.99
CA GLY A 413 17.11 -1.11 46.46
C GLY A 413 17.26 -0.85 44.96
N VAL A 414 18.50 -0.73 44.46
CA VAL A 414 18.78 -0.61 43.02
C VAL A 414 18.41 -1.89 42.26
N GLU A 415 18.71 -3.07 42.80
CA GLU A 415 18.34 -4.35 42.21
C GLU A 415 16.82 -4.49 42.08
N GLU A 416 16.06 -4.12 43.12
CA GLU A 416 14.59 -4.10 43.07
C GLU A 416 14.05 -3.08 42.06
N GLY A 417 14.66 -1.89 41.98
CA GLY A 417 14.31 -0.89 40.97
C GLY A 417 14.45 -1.44 39.54
N LEU A 418 15.64 -1.96 39.21
CA LEU A 418 15.91 -2.56 37.91
C LEU A 418 15.01 -3.78 37.62
N ARG A 419 14.62 -4.53 38.66
CA ARG A 419 13.68 -5.66 38.51
C ARG A 419 12.29 -5.18 38.06
N ARG A 420 11.80 -4.07 38.62
CA ARG A 420 10.53 -3.44 38.18
C ARG A 420 10.65 -2.91 36.76
N ASP A 421 11.73 -2.21 36.44
CA ASP A 421 11.95 -1.68 35.09
C ASP A 421 11.97 -2.79 34.02
N VAL A 422 12.55 -3.96 34.32
CA VAL A 422 12.50 -5.15 33.44
C VAL A 422 11.08 -5.68 33.27
N GLU A 423 10.26 -5.61 34.30
CA GLU A 423 8.86 -6.07 34.28
C GLU A 423 8.00 -5.13 33.43
N ASP A 424 8.13 -3.82 33.65
CA ASP A 424 7.46 -2.77 32.87
C ASP A 424 7.83 -2.83 31.38
N LEU A 425 9.11 -3.00 31.04
CA LEU A 425 9.55 -3.14 29.65
C LEU A 425 9.03 -4.42 29.00
N LYS A 426 8.89 -5.52 29.74
CA LYS A 426 8.27 -6.74 29.21
C LYS A 426 6.81 -6.51 28.89
N GLU A 427 6.05 -5.87 29.79
CA GLU A 427 4.65 -5.52 29.55
C GLU A 427 4.49 -4.64 28.31
N GLN A 428 5.37 -3.65 28.12
CA GLN A 428 5.36 -2.80 26.92
C GLN A 428 5.64 -3.59 25.63
N VAL A 429 6.64 -4.49 25.63
CA VAL A 429 6.95 -5.35 24.47
C VAL A 429 5.80 -6.32 24.16
N GLU A 430 5.13 -6.82 25.20
CA GLU A 430 3.97 -7.71 25.06
C GLU A 430 2.76 -6.96 24.52
N ALA A 431 2.45 -5.77 25.04
CA ALA A 431 1.39 -4.90 24.53
C ALA A 431 1.60 -4.51 23.04
N LEU A 432 2.84 -4.25 22.63
CA LEU A 432 3.17 -4.01 21.22
C LEU A 432 3.03 -5.28 20.35
N SER A 433 3.32 -6.45 20.91
CA SER A 433 3.15 -7.73 20.22
C SER A 433 1.67 -8.09 20.07
N GLU A 434 0.84 -7.84 21.09
CA GLU A 434 -0.61 -7.97 21.02
C GLU A 434 -1.25 -7.00 20.02
N ARG A 435 -0.76 -5.75 19.94
CA ARG A 435 -1.19 -4.80 18.90
C ARG A 435 -0.90 -5.30 17.49
N ARG A 436 0.22 -5.99 17.28
CA ARG A 436 0.59 -6.60 16.00
C ARG A 436 -0.33 -7.77 15.64
N ASP A 437 -0.68 -8.60 16.62
CA ASP A 437 -1.41 -9.86 16.40
C ASP A 437 -2.94 -9.68 16.51
N SER A 438 -3.42 -8.52 16.97
CA SER A 438 -4.85 -8.20 17.04
C SER A 438 -5.48 -8.07 15.64
N PRO A 439 -6.52 -8.86 15.31
CA PRO A 439 -7.25 -8.75 14.03
C PRO A 439 -8.04 -7.45 13.87
N GLN A 440 -8.14 -6.61 14.92
CA GLN A 440 -8.96 -5.40 14.92
C GLN A 440 -8.39 -4.23 14.12
N GLY A 441 -7.12 -4.28 13.68
CA GLY A 441 -6.56 -3.31 12.74
C GLY A 441 -7.21 -3.32 11.34
N LYS A 442 -8.00 -4.35 11.01
CA LYS A 442 -8.56 -4.51 9.65
C LYS A 442 -10.02 -4.10 9.48
N ARG A 443 -10.76 -3.64 10.51
CA ARG A 443 -12.22 -3.49 10.35
C ARG A 443 -12.94 -2.25 10.89
N ASN A 444 -12.32 -1.29 11.56
CA ASN A 444 -13.07 -0.11 12.03
C ASN A 444 -12.36 1.22 11.71
N GLY A 445 -12.83 1.91 10.66
CA GLY A 445 -12.56 3.32 10.36
C GLY A 445 -13.14 4.31 11.39
N LYS A 446 -13.15 3.93 12.68
CA LYS A 446 -13.44 4.82 13.82
C LYS A 446 -12.21 5.11 14.68
N ALA A 447 -11.05 4.49 14.38
CA ALA A 447 -9.81 4.70 15.11
C ALA A 447 -9.11 6.03 14.79
N ASP A 448 -9.42 6.69 13.67
CA ASP A 448 -8.79 7.97 13.30
C ASP A 448 -9.06 9.10 14.30
N ARG A 449 -10.20 9.07 14.99
CA ARG A 449 -10.48 10.08 16.05
C ARG A 449 -9.64 9.86 17.32
N GLY A 450 -9.16 8.65 17.56
CA GLY A 450 -8.29 8.35 18.71
C GLY A 450 -6.86 8.85 18.49
N TRP A 451 -6.36 8.74 17.26
CA TRP A 451 -5.04 9.23 16.88
C TRP A 451 -4.99 10.77 16.83
N GLU A 452 -6.01 11.45 16.28
CA GLU A 452 -6.11 12.92 16.35
C GLU A 452 -6.23 13.43 17.79
N ALA A 453 -7.00 12.76 18.66
CA ALA A 453 -7.13 13.16 20.06
C ALA A 453 -5.82 12.95 20.85
N MET A 454 -5.07 11.87 20.59
CA MET A 454 -3.74 11.66 21.17
C MET A 454 -2.71 12.63 20.62
N PHE A 455 -2.69 12.91 19.31
CA PHE A 455 -1.76 13.88 18.73
C PHE A 455 -2.02 15.30 19.21
N ASN A 456 -3.29 15.67 19.40
CA ASN A 456 -3.65 16.96 19.99
C ASN A 456 -3.31 17.00 21.49
N GLN A 457 -3.49 15.91 22.25
CA GLN A 457 -3.04 15.86 23.65
C GLN A 457 -1.52 15.87 23.83
N LEU A 458 -0.78 15.16 22.97
CA LEU A 458 0.69 15.16 22.98
C LEU A 458 1.26 16.46 22.43
N GLY A 459 0.61 17.05 21.44
CA GLY A 459 0.90 18.38 20.90
C GLY A 459 0.71 19.45 21.98
N ASP A 460 -0.44 19.48 22.66
CA ASP A 460 -0.73 20.43 23.73
C ASP A 460 0.18 20.23 24.95
N LYS A 461 0.48 18.99 25.35
CA LYS A 461 1.43 18.72 26.45
C LYS A 461 2.87 19.10 26.10
N MET A 462 3.37 18.78 24.91
CA MET A 462 4.72 19.20 24.50
C MET A 462 4.83 20.72 24.34
N TRP A 463 3.79 21.37 23.79
CA TRP A 463 3.76 22.82 23.64
C TRP A 463 3.70 23.54 24.99
N THR A 464 2.91 23.03 25.95
CA THR A 464 2.75 23.66 27.26
C THR A 464 3.89 23.38 28.23
N GLU A 465 4.46 22.17 28.25
CA GLU A 465 5.51 21.80 29.23
C GLU A 465 6.93 22.14 28.76
N LYS A 466 7.20 22.13 27.45
CA LYS A 466 8.58 22.28 26.92
C LYS A 466 8.85 23.62 26.23
N LEU A 467 7.84 24.21 25.61
CA LEU A 467 8.00 25.47 24.85
C LEU A 467 7.40 26.68 25.59
N GLY A 468 6.42 26.48 26.47
CA GLY A 468 5.74 27.56 27.21
C GLY A 468 6.65 28.43 28.10
N SER A 469 7.85 27.95 28.45
CA SER A 469 8.84 28.69 29.26
C SER A 469 10.02 29.24 28.46
N LEU A 470 10.11 28.99 27.15
CA LEU A 470 11.24 29.40 26.31
C LEU A 470 10.90 30.66 25.51
N SER A 471 11.88 31.56 25.35
CA SER A 471 11.74 32.70 24.45
C SER A 471 11.54 32.21 23.01
N VAL A 472 10.76 32.94 22.20
CA VAL A 472 10.49 32.60 20.79
C VAL A 472 11.79 32.34 20.01
N HIS A 473 12.89 33.00 20.38
CA HIS A 473 14.19 32.81 19.75
C HIS A 473 14.80 31.42 20.05
N ASP A 474 14.64 30.91 21.27
CA ASP A 474 15.15 29.60 21.67
C ASP A 474 14.27 28.46 21.16
N GLN A 475 12.95 28.69 21.07
CA GLN A 475 12.02 27.77 20.40
C GLN A 475 12.43 27.54 18.93
N MET A 476 12.76 28.61 18.19
CA MET A 476 13.23 28.51 16.81
C MET A 476 14.59 27.83 16.69
N ARG A 477 15.48 28.00 17.68
CA ARG A 477 16.81 27.37 17.69
C ARG A 477 16.71 25.86 17.91
N GLU A 478 15.75 25.41 18.70
CA GLU A 478 15.52 23.99 18.97
C GLU A 478 14.84 23.26 17.81
N VAL A 479 13.92 23.95 17.11
CA VAL A 479 13.34 23.45 15.85
C VAL A 479 14.42 23.33 14.76
N ALA A 480 15.34 24.30 14.67
CA ALA A 480 16.45 24.24 13.73
C ALA A 480 17.38 23.05 14.02
N ARG A 481 17.72 22.79 15.29
CA ARG A 481 18.53 21.61 15.68
C ARG A 481 17.84 20.28 15.37
N ALA A 482 16.54 20.16 15.62
CA ALA A 482 15.78 18.95 15.32
C ALA A 482 15.71 18.65 13.80
N LEU A 483 15.71 19.70 12.98
CA LEU A 483 15.78 19.57 11.52
C LEU A 483 17.20 19.26 11.02
N GLU A 484 18.23 19.76 11.71
CA GLU A 484 19.64 19.51 11.38
C GLU A 484 20.05 18.06 11.67
N VAL A 485 19.55 17.47 12.77
CA VAL A 485 19.81 16.05 13.13
C VAL A 485 19.14 15.08 12.15
N ARG A 486 17.98 15.44 11.57
CA ARG A 486 17.31 14.61 10.54
C ARG A 486 18.01 14.63 9.18
N LEU A 487 18.89 15.59 8.92
CA LEU A 487 19.61 15.73 7.65
C LEU A 487 20.95 14.97 7.60
N THR A 488 21.47 14.53 8.74
CA THR A 488 22.79 13.87 8.82
C THR A 488 22.77 12.34 8.73
N ASP A 489 21.60 11.69 8.88
CA ASP A 489 21.53 10.24 9.10
C ASP A 489 21.27 9.38 7.85
N ASP A 490 21.16 9.94 6.63
CA ASP A 490 21.03 9.12 5.40
C ASP A 490 21.77 9.71 4.18
N PRO A 491 23.02 9.30 3.92
CA PRO A 491 23.79 9.78 2.77
C PRO A 491 23.44 9.07 1.44
N THR A 492 22.42 8.19 1.39
CA THR A 492 22.18 7.35 0.20
C THR A 492 20.96 7.71 -0.64
N ARG A 493 20.14 8.68 -0.22
CA ARG A 493 19.01 9.17 -1.04
C ARG A 493 19.41 10.42 -1.83
N GLY A 494 19.79 10.20 -3.09
CA GLY A 494 19.84 11.26 -4.09
C GLY A 494 18.44 11.85 -4.31
N LEU A 495 18.16 12.98 -3.67
CA LEU A 495 16.97 13.77 -3.93
C LEU A 495 17.24 14.75 -5.08
N ASP A 496 16.42 14.64 -6.12
CA ASP A 496 16.35 15.57 -7.23
C ASP A 496 15.72 16.88 -6.74
N VAL A 497 16.56 17.91 -6.54
CA VAL A 497 16.14 19.21 -6.00
C VAL A 497 15.90 20.17 -7.16
N THR A 498 14.70 20.11 -7.75
CA THR A 498 14.19 21.15 -8.66
C THR A 498 13.15 22.07 -8.01
N GLY A 499 12.87 21.92 -6.71
CA GLY A 499 11.81 22.67 -6.01
C GLY A 499 12.24 23.71 -4.96
N LEU A 500 13.53 24.01 -4.77
CA LEU A 500 14.00 24.87 -3.65
C LEU A 500 14.59 26.22 -4.07
N SER A 501 14.14 26.82 -5.18
CA SER A 501 14.56 28.16 -5.60
C SER A 501 13.78 29.33 -4.96
N GLU A 502 12.76 29.07 -4.13
CA GLU A 502 11.92 30.15 -3.57
C GLU A 502 12.37 30.71 -2.20
N PHE A 503 13.39 30.14 -1.55
CA PHE A 503 13.82 30.58 -0.21
C PHE A 503 15.23 31.17 -0.15
N GLY A 504 15.57 32.06 -1.08
CA GLY A 504 16.45 33.22 -0.83
C GLY A 504 17.76 33.08 -0.04
N LEU A 505 18.36 31.89 0.09
CA LEU A 505 19.56 31.67 0.90
C LEU A 505 20.79 31.51 0.01
N LYS A 506 21.62 32.57 -0.02
CA LYS A 506 22.94 32.58 -0.69
C LYS A 506 23.91 31.67 0.08
N ARG A 507 24.44 30.64 -0.59
CA ARG A 507 25.59 29.86 -0.09
C ARG A 507 26.85 30.74 -0.03
N ARG A 508 27.51 30.80 1.14
CA ARG A 508 28.90 31.26 1.26
C ARG A 508 29.83 30.10 0.91
N ASN A 509 30.66 30.32 -0.10
CA ASN A 509 31.79 29.47 -0.45
C ASN A 509 32.91 29.69 0.57
N VAL A 510 33.44 28.62 1.16
CA VAL A 510 34.74 28.62 1.84
C VAL A 510 35.54 27.43 1.30
N PRO A 511 36.74 27.63 0.72
CA PRO A 511 37.58 26.53 0.26
C PRO A 511 38.58 26.13 1.35
N GLY A 512 38.62 24.84 1.67
CA GLY A 512 39.63 24.26 2.56
C GLY A 512 40.04 22.87 2.09
N LYS A 513 41.28 22.76 1.60
CA LYS A 513 41.98 21.51 1.30
C LYS A 513 42.13 20.67 2.57
N LEU A 514 41.91 19.35 2.47
CA LEU A 514 42.53 18.39 3.38
C LEU A 514 43.19 17.29 2.54
N VAL A 515 44.50 17.20 2.70
CA VAL A 515 45.39 16.15 2.21
C VAL A 515 45.35 15.03 3.24
N ILE A 516 45.10 13.80 2.82
CA ILE A 516 45.27 12.61 3.66
C ILE A 516 46.61 12.00 3.25
N GLU A 517 47.62 12.15 4.10
CA GLU A 517 48.85 11.37 4.09
C GLU A 517 48.62 10.09 4.90
N GLU A 518 48.83 8.93 4.27
CA GLU A 518 48.94 7.64 4.96
C GLU A 518 50.37 7.48 5.48
N GLY A 519 50.51 7.49 6.81
CA GLY A 519 51.74 7.24 7.54
C GLY A 519 51.80 5.81 8.06
N SER A 520 52.89 5.14 7.71
CA SER A 520 53.32 3.78 8.03
C SER A 520 53.96 3.60 9.42
N GLY A 521 53.95 2.36 9.92
CA GLY A 521 54.93 1.78 10.88
C GLY A 521 54.48 1.81 12.35
N VAL A 522 54.88 0.93 13.28
CA VAL A 522 55.95 -0.09 13.45
C VAL A 522 55.49 -0.94 14.66
N GLU A 523 55.40 -2.28 14.55
CA GLU A 523 56.29 -3.27 15.21
C GLU A 523 56.33 -3.23 16.76
N GLU A 524 55.84 -4.29 17.41
CA GLU A 524 56.46 -4.84 18.62
C GLU A 524 56.08 -6.33 18.78
N ARG A 525 57.10 -7.17 18.63
CA ARG A 525 57.17 -8.57 19.06
C ARG A 525 57.78 -8.58 20.46
N GLU A 526 57.33 -9.47 21.32
CA GLU A 526 58.24 -10.21 22.21
C GLU A 526 57.63 -11.55 22.66
N ASP A 527 58.51 -12.54 22.72
CA ASP A 527 58.30 -13.98 22.81
C ASP A 527 58.01 -14.48 24.24
N SER A 528 57.34 -15.64 24.37
CA SER A 528 57.83 -16.87 25.06
C SER A 528 56.95 -17.14 26.32
N GLU A 529 56.56 -18.34 26.76
CA GLU A 529 57.15 -19.68 26.73
C GLU A 529 56.05 -20.78 26.76
N SER A 530 56.40 -21.98 26.30
CA SER A 530 55.67 -23.25 26.51
C SER A 530 56.05 -23.87 27.88
N PRO A 531 55.34 -24.90 28.39
CA PRO A 531 55.72 -26.27 27.98
C PRO A 531 54.58 -27.32 27.92
N THR A 532 54.69 -28.17 26.88
CA THR A 532 54.64 -29.65 26.87
C THR A 532 53.81 -30.41 27.92
N THR A 533 52.88 -31.27 27.49
CA THR A 533 52.97 -32.73 27.72
C THR A 533 52.14 -33.52 26.70
N ALA A 534 52.76 -34.50 26.06
CA ALA A 534 52.16 -35.49 25.18
C ALA A 534 52.00 -36.83 25.91
N VAL A 535 50.92 -37.59 25.66
CA VAL A 535 50.83 -39.02 25.94
C VAL A 535 50.12 -39.74 24.79
N ALA A 536 50.65 -40.93 24.49
CA ALA A 536 50.62 -41.74 23.28
C ALA A 536 49.28 -42.47 22.93
N PRO A 537 49.19 -43.12 21.74
CA PRO A 537 48.00 -43.80 21.24
C PRO A 537 48.03 -45.33 21.43
N ILE A 538 46.86 -45.98 21.43
CA ILE A 538 46.69 -47.45 21.29
C ILE A 538 45.57 -47.76 20.27
N PRO A 539 45.67 -48.82 19.43
CA PRO A 539 44.96 -48.94 18.17
C PRO A 539 43.85 -50.02 18.13
N GLY A 540 42.98 -49.90 17.12
CA GLY A 540 42.36 -51.04 16.42
C GLY A 540 40.89 -51.33 16.70
N LEU A 541 40.02 -51.20 15.69
CA LEU A 541 39.18 -52.26 15.10
C LEU A 541 38.16 -51.68 14.09
N VAL A 542 38.40 -51.93 12.79
CA VAL A 542 37.54 -52.65 11.80
C VAL A 542 36.07 -52.84 12.26
N GLN A 543 34.97 -52.44 11.57
CA GLN A 543 34.54 -52.75 10.20
C GLN A 543 33.13 -52.15 9.92
N MET A 544 32.81 -51.97 8.62
CA MET A 544 31.47 -51.84 7.96
C MET A 544 30.63 -50.61 8.34
N GLY A 545 30.03 -49.82 7.45
CA GLY A 545 29.55 -50.02 6.08
C GLY A 545 28.18 -49.30 5.97
N LEU A 546 27.80 -48.80 4.79
CA LEU A 546 26.59 -48.02 4.41
C LEU A 546 26.79 -46.49 4.55
N VAL A 547 27.09 -45.73 3.49
CA VAL A 547 26.33 -45.39 2.27
C VAL A 547 25.00 -44.72 2.58
N GLU A 548 25.01 -43.38 2.53
CA GLU A 548 23.98 -42.43 2.04
C GLU A 548 24.48 -41.03 2.45
N GLY A 549 24.96 -40.16 1.56
CA GLY A 549 24.15 -39.48 0.54
C GLY A 549 23.92 -38.02 0.99
N ASN A 550 24.95 -37.16 0.91
CA ASN A 550 24.83 -35.74 1.27
C ASN A 550 25.40 -34.84 0.14
N PRO A 551 24.59 -33.97 -0.49
CA PRO A 551 25.03 -33.22 -1.66
C PRO A 551 25.85 -31.98 -1.30
N ARG A 552 26.89 -31.79 -2.11
CA ARG A 552 27.92 -30.75 -2.07
C ARG A 552 27.33 -29.32 -2.16
N ARG A 553 27.61 -28.49 -1.17
CA ARG A 553 27.60 -27.02 -1.29
C ARG A 553 28.92 -26.56 -1.90
N LEU A 554 28.92 -26.27 -3.20
CA LEU A 554 29.99 -25.52 -3.87
C LEU A 554 29.66 -24.03 -3.81
N GLY A 555 30.31 -23.30 -2.90
CA GLY A 555 30.30 -21.84 -2.89
C GLY A 555 31.14 -21.29 -4.03
N ARG A 556 30.50 -20.79 -5.09
CA ARG A 556 31.14 -19.91 -6.08
C ARG A 556 31.01 -18.47 -5.61
N ARG A 557 32.14 -17.84 -5.31
CA ARG A 557 32.27 -16.38 -5.18
C ARG A 557 32.11 -15.77 -6.58
N PHE A 558 31.08 -14.96 -6.78
CA PHE A 558 31.02 -14.03 -7.92
C PHE A 558 31.57 -12.69 -7.44
N SER A 559 32.67 -12.27 -8.06
CA SER A 559 33.21 -10.92 -7.98
C SER A 559 32.34 -10.02 -8.86
N GLU A 560 31.65 -9.06 -8.23
CA GLU A 560 30.92 -8.00 -8.93
C GLU A 560 31.92 -6.98 -9.48
N THR A 561 32.15 -7.01 -10.79
CA THR A 561 32.70 -5.88 -11.54
C THR A 561 31.54 -5.09 -12.14
N PRO A 562 31.43 -3.76 -11.91
CA PRO A 562 30.39 -2.96 -12.54
C PRO A 562 30.74 -2.73 -14.02
N VAL A 563 29.97 -3.36 -14.92
CA VAL A 563 30.02 -3.08 -16.36
C VAL A 563 29.28 -1.76 -16.62
N ARG A 564 30.05 -0.75 -17.01
CA ARG A 564 29.55 0.56 -17.46
C ARG A 564 29.01 0.42 -18.88
N VAL A 565 27.69 0.34 -19.04
CA VAL A 565 27.04 0.36 -20.37
C VAL A 565 26.90 1.82 -20.81
N ARG A 566 27.72 2.23 -21.79
CA ARG A 566 27.51 3.46 -22.57
C ARG A 566 26.40 3.20 -23.59
N TRP A 567 25.35 4.02 -23.56
CA TRP A 567 24.45 4.16 -24.69
C TRP A 567 24.96 5.29 -25.58
N THR A 568 25.41 4.94 -26.78
CA THR A 568 25.61 5.85 -27.91
C THR A 568 24.88 5.25 -29.09
N ASP A 569 23.70 5.76 -29.41
CA ASP A 569 23.46 6.36 -30.74
C ASP A 569 22.09 7.07 -30.79
N PRO A 570 22.02 8.24 -31.45
CA PRO A 570 20.78 8.94 -31.74
C PRO A 570 20.36 8.65 -33.19
N ASP A 571 19.30 7.88 -33.42
CA ASP A 571 18.50 8.02 -34.64
C ASP A 571 17.22 7.19 -34.56
N ALA A 572 16.17 7.75 -35.17
CA ALA A 572 14.82 7.22 -35.34
C ALA A 572 13.84 7.38 -34.16
N VAL A 573 13.09 8.50 -34.13
CA VAL A 573 11.62 8.44 -34.21
C VAL A 573 11.11 9.71 -34.93
N SER A 574 10.67 9.53 -36.18
CA SER A 574 9.75 10.44 -36.85
C SER A 574 8.38 10.34 -36.19
N LEU A 575 8.04 11.31 -35.33
CA LEU A 575 6.73 11.37 -34.66
C LEU A 575 5.83 12.41 -35.33
N ASN A 576 4.71 11.85 -35.77
CA ASN A 576 3.57 12.38 -36.48
C ASN A 576 3.04 13.73 -35.95
N LYS A 577 2.77 14.65 -36.89
CA LYS A 577 2.40 16.07 -36.69
C LYS A 577 0.94 16.29 -36.24
N ALA A 578 0.27 15.27 -35.70
CA ALA A 578 -1.19 15.26 -35.48
C ALA A 578 -1.65 15.53 -34.04
N THR A 579 -0.75 15.61 -33.06
CA THR A 579 -1.14 15.75 -31.63
C THR A 579 -0.99 17.17 -31.08
N TYR A 580 -0.50 18.13 -31.88
CA TYR A 580 -0.24 19.51 -31.43
C TYR A 580 -1.43 20.48 -31.53
N GLN A 581 -2.62 20.02 -31.93
CA GLN A 581 -3.82 20.86 -32.06
C GLN A 581 -4.85 20.71 -30.92
N HIS A 582 -4.63 19.83 -29.94
CA HIS A 582 -5.59 19.65 -28.82
C HIS A 582 -5.22 20.29 -27.48
N LEU A 583 -4.09 21.00 -27.38
CA LEU A 583 -3.63 21.68 -26.16
C LEU A 583 -3.64 23.22 -26.25
N ARG A 584 -4.52 23.79 -27.08
CA ARG A 584 -4.70 25.24 -27.20
C ARG A 584 -6.14 25.73 -26.96
N MET A 585 -6.94 24.93 -26.24
CA MET A 585 -8.29 25.31 -25.80
C MET A 585 -8.51 24.99 -24.31
N SER A 586 -7.75 25.68 -23.45
CA SER A 586 -8.08 25.81 -22.02
C SER A 586 -7.35 27.03 -21.42
N LYS A 587 -7.39 28.15 -22.14
CA LYS A 587 -6.88 29.45 -21.67
C LYS A 587 -8.00 30.50 -21.74
N VAL A 588 -9.13 30.15 -21.13
CA VAL A 588 -10.22 31.05 -20.72
C VAL A 588 -10.79 30.41 -19.46
N ASN A 589 -10.88 31.18 -18.37
CA ASN A 589 -11.22 30.78 -16.98
C ASN A 589 -10.01 30.61 -16.05
N LEU A 590 -9.26 31.69 -15.84
CA LEU A 590 -8.63 31.96 -14.54
C LEU A 590 -8.35 33.47 -14.38
N ASP A 591 -9.40 34.26 -14.53
CA ASP A 591 -9.55 35.58 -13.90
C ASP A 591 -10.83 35.44 -13.04
N ILE A 592 -10.80 35.96 -11.81
CA ILE A 592 -11.74 35.69 -10.69
C ILE A 592 -11.21 34.59 -9.75
N VAL A 593 -10.19 34.92 -8.94
CA VAL A 593 -10.14 34.82 -7.45
C VAL A 593 -8.79 35.42 -7.05
N LEU A 594 -8.68 36.74 -7.11
CA LEU A 594 -7.69 37.55 -6.40
C LEU A 594 -8.33 38.92 -6.15
N PHE A 595 -9.39 38.89 -5.36
CA PHE A 595 -9.97 40.03 -4.65
C PHE A 595 -10.51 39.43 -3.35
N PHE A 596 -9.93 39.86 -2.22
CA PHE A 596 -10.01 39.31 -0.84
C PHE A 596 -9.00 38.19 -0.52
N VAL A 597 -7.77 38.56 -0.17
CA VAL A 597 -7.22 38.67 1.20
C VAL A 597 -5.77 39.16 1.08
#